data_AF-A0A257HNK8-F1
#
_entry.id   AF-A0A257HNK8-F1
#
_cell.length_a   1.000
_cell.length_b   1.000
_cell.length_c   1.000
_cell.angle_alpha   90.00
_cell.angle_beta   90.00
_cell.angle_gamma   90.00
#
_symmetry.space_group_name_H-M   'P 1'
#
loop_
_entity.id
_entity.type
_entity.pdbx_description
1 polymer ?
#
loop_
_entity_poly.entity_id
_entity_poly.type
_entity_poly.pdbx_seq_one_letter_code
_entity_poly.pdbx_strand_id
1 'polypeptide(L)'
;MRRQGLQWKFHPQRDLLLAEAHARPSTPVQAPHLASRIATMSGEGGVSADRAHMAALCRKIGTSEPGPEARWCVVDGGTWRLRWERHTEISTWTVFRDSPATPDFMFEATALDLLPQDWLAGLPGEVLGAAHVVLSTLAPEHLPFADSDIIAARVANGSIDVFSDFRPGPDSFTRFVMVQSDPNPVTAGRVLQQLFEIETYRLLALLAFPLANSTSATLARFEAEAAASAMQVADEGGVEADRNLLSRLAALAGEAEAMVGATTYRFAAARAYEGLVQERIGQLREQAIDGRPTIADFMERRLAPAMRTCVAVGDRQRDVIERIARTTQMLNTRVEVASEAINVGLLASMDRRSQEQLRLQQTVEGLSVAAISYYSLGLIHFAMEGLSETIFHFNAKAATGLSAPFVVLGVWFILRQLRKDISGEK
;
A
#
# COMPACT_ATOMS: atom_id res chain seq x y z
N MET A 1 6.00 55.90 14.10
CA MET A 1 5.44 55.49 15.40
C MET A 1 5.86 54.06 15.73
N ARG A 2 6.84 53.85 16.63
CA ARG A 2 7.15 52.51 17.15
C ARG A 2 6.02 52.14 18.11
N ARG A 3 5.31 51.03 17.85
CA ARG A 3 4.34 50.49 18.79
C ARG A 3 5.10 49.97 20.02
N GLN A 4 5.24 50.79 21.05
CA GLN A 4 5.67 50.35 22.37
C GLN A 4 4.54 49.54 23.01
N GLY A 5 4.88 48.39 23.61
CA GLY A 5 4.03 47.74 24.61
C GLY A 5 3.13 46.59 24.18
N LEU A 6 3.26 46.09 22.95
CA LEU A 6 2.52 44.90 22.52
C LEU A 6 3.34 43.65 22.89
N GLN A 7 3.05 43.04 24.05
CA GLN A 7 3.60 41.73 24.45
C GLN A 7 2.74 40.60 23.88
N TRP A 8 3.10 40.12 22.69
CA TRP A 8 2.43 38.99 22.06
C TRP A 8 3.09 37.71 22.55
N LYS A 9 2.31 36.78 23.11
CA LYS A 9 2.78 35.41 23.33
C LYS A 9 2.70 34.66 22.00
N PHE A 10 3.76 34.73 21.22
CA PHE A 10 3.83 34.00 19.96
C PHE A 10 3.88 32.49 20.20
N HIS A 11 3.34 31.74 19.24
CA HIS A 11 3.40 30.29 19.25
C HIS A 11 4.89 29.83 19.28
N PRO A 12 5.27 28.83 20.10
CA PRO A 12 6.67 28.42 20.25
C PRO A 12 7.36 28.01 18.95
N GLN A 13 6.60 27.48 17.98
CA GLN A 13 7.13 27.06 16.68
C GLN A 13 7.11 28.17 15.62
N ARG A 14 6.62 29.38 15.93
CA ARG A 14 6.42 30.45 14.93
C ARG A 14 7.69 30.73 14.13
N ASP A 15 8.81 30.88 14.80
CA ASP A 15 10.06 31.26 14.14
C ASP A 15 10.63 30.11 13.31
N LEU A 16 10.44 28.85 13.75
CA LEU A 16 10.77 27.66 12.95
C LEU A 16 9.91 27.60 11.67
N LEU A 17 8.60 27.83 11.78
CA LEU A 17 7.68 27.81 10.64
C LEU A 17 7.96 28.96 9.66
N LEU A 18 8.30 30.14 10.16
CA LEU A 18 8.72 31.27 9.32
C LEU A 18 10.06 31.02 8.65
N ALA A 19 11.02 30.44 9.37
CA ALA A 19 12.31 30.07 8.80
C ALA A 19 12.17 29.05 7.67
N GLU A 20 11.26 28.07 7.80
CA GLU A 20 11.00 27.08 6.75
C GLU A 20 10.56 27.74 5.43
N ALA A 21 9.67 28.74 5.49
CA ALA A 21 9.22 29.47 4.30
C ALA A 21 10.36 30.22 3.57
N HIS A 22 11.44 30.55 4.27
CA HIS A 22 12.60 31.25 3.74
C HIS A 22 13.84 30.37 3.58
N ALA A 23 13.76 29.07 3.87
CA ALA A 23 14.93 28.20 4.02
C ALA A 23 15.65 27.89 2.70
N ARG A 24 15.02 28.13 1.53
CA ARG A 24 15.56 27.66 0.23
C ARG A 24 15.38 28.69 -0.91
N PRO A 25 15.98 29.88 -0.82
CA PRO A 25 15.97 30.81 -1.94
C PRO A 25 16.75 30.23 -3.13
N SER A 26 16.31 30.53 -4.35
CA SER A 26 17.07 30.21 -5.55
C SER A 26 18.40 30.96 -5.54
N THR A 27 19.45 30.34 -6.06
CA THR A 27 20.77 30.99 -6.18
C THR A 27 20.74 31.95 -7.38
N PRO A 28 20.91 33.26 -7.19
CA PRO A 28 20.99 34.18 -8.32
C PRO A 28 22.22 33.87 -9.17
N VAL A 29 22.07 33.85 -10.50
CA VAL A 29 23.16 33.55 -11.45
C VAL A 29 23.18 34.60 -12.56
N GLN A 30 24.35 35.16 -12.84
CA GLN A 30 24.50 36.19 -13.88
C GLN A 30 25.16 35.58 -15.11
N ALA A 31 24.56 35.77 -16.29
CA ALA A 31 25.15 35.36 -17.55
C ALA A 31 26.46 36.13 -17.83
N PRO A 32 27.51 35.49 -18.40
CA PRO A 32 27.56 34.08 -18.77
C PRO A 32 27.88 33.17 -17.56
N HIS A 33 27.16 32.05 -17.44
CA HIS A 33 27.26 31.17 -16.26
C HIS A 33 27.17 29.70 -16.63
N LEU A 34 27.83 28.84 -15.86
CA LEU A 34 27.72 27.39 -15.97
C LEU A 34 27.13 26.83 -14.68
N ALA A 35 26.21 25.88 -14.80
CA ALA A 35 25.75 25.10 -13.67
C ALA A 35 25.73 23.62 -13.99
N SER A 36 25.89 22.80 -12.96
CA SER A 36 25.84 21.34 -13.07
C SER A 36 25.15 20.76 -11.86
N ARG A 37 24.17 19.88 -12.07
CA ARG A 37 23.50 19.17 -10.98
C ARG A 37 23.74 17.68 -11.10
N ILE A 38 24.01 17.05 -9.97
CA ILE A 38 23.94 15.60 -9.79
C ILE A 38 22.88 15.31 -8.74
N ALA A 39 21.97 14.37 -9.01
CA ALA A 39 20.99 13.85 -8.07
C ALA A 39 21.35 12.41 -7.70
N THR A 40 21.69 12.18 -6.43
CA THR A 40 22.03 10.85 -5.91
C THR A 40 20.91 10.27 -5.05
N MET A 41 20.68 8.96 -5.19
CA MET A 41 19.77 8.17 -4.36
C MET A 41 20.56 7.49 -3.25
N SER A 42 20.48 8.05 -2.05
CA SER A 42 21.03 7.43 -0.84
C SER A 42 19.95 6.88 0.11
N GLY A 43 18.67 6.88 -0.33
CA GLY A 43 17.52 6.35 0.42
C GLY A 43 17.23 7.16 1.69
N GLU A 44 16.10 6.92 2.38
CA GLU A 44 15.66 7.76 3.53
C GLU A 44 16.69 7.85 4.67
N GLY A 45 17.49 6.79 4.88
CA GLY A 45 18.58 6.76 5.86
C GLY A 45 19.88 7.44 5.44
N GLY A 46 20.00 7.89 4.19
CA GLY A 46 21.25 8.38 3.60
C GLY A 46 21.74 9.74 4.11
N VAL A 47 20.90 10.51 4.81
CA VAL A 47 21.19 11.90 5.22
C VAL A 47 22.50 12.06 5.98
N SER A 48 22.86 11.10 6.82
CA SER A 48 24.10 11.17 7.59
C SER A 48 25.34 11.02 6.70
N ALA A 49 25.28 10.14 5.69
CA ALA A 49 26.36 9.94 4.73
C ALA A 49 26.49 11.16 3.81
N ASP A 50 25.37 11.69 3.31
CA ASP A 50 25.36 12.91 2.49
C ASP A 50 25.96 14.10 3.24
N ARG A 51 25.52 14.31 4.49
CA ARG A 51 26.05 15.39 5.33
C ARG A 51 27.53 15.22 5.64
N ALA A 52 27.97 14.00 5.95
CA ALA A 52 29.38 13.70 6.19
C ALA A 52 30.24 13.95 4.94
N HIS A 53 29.71 13.63 3.76
CA HIS A 53 30.36 13.87 2.49
C HIS A 53 30.49 15.39 2.21
N MET A 54 29.44 16.17 2.46
CA MET A 54 29.48 17.62 2.38
C MET A 54 30.49 18.24 3.38
N ALA A 55 30.50 17.75 4.62
CA ALA A 55 31.45 18.18 5.64
C ALA A 55 32.91 17.87 5.25
N ALA A 56 33.16 16.76 4.57
CA ALA A 56 34.49 16.43 4.05
C ALA A 56 34.98 17.46 3.02
N LEU A 57 34.09 17.96 2.14
CA LEU A 57 34.44 19.06 1.23
C LEU A 57 34.77 20.33 2.01
N CYS A 58 33.91 20.71 2.97
CA CYS A 58 34.12 21.90 3.80
C CYS A 58 35.48 21.88 4.49
N ARG A 59 35.88 20.74 5.07
CA ARG A 59 37.21 20.57 5.68
C ARG A 59 38.34 20.71 4.67
N LYS A 60 38.18 20.13 3.47
CA LYS A 60 39.20 20.17 2.42
C LYS A 60 39.49 21.59 1.94
N ILE A 61 38.48 22.45 1.88
CA ILE A 61 38.60 23.82 1.39
C ILE A 61 38.63 24.88 2.50
N GLY A 62 38.51 24.49 3.77
CA GLY A 62 38.61 25.39 4.92
C GLY A 62 37.35 26.22 5.22
N THR A 63 36.15 25.73 4.92
CA THR A 63 34.87 26.41 5.19
C THR A 63 34.09 25.77 6.34
N SER A 64 33.07 26.46 6.85
CA SER A 64 32.18 25.93 7.90
C SER A 64 31.44 24.67 7.44
N GLU A 65 31.36 23.68 8.32
CA GLU A 65 30.63 22.44 8.09
C GLU A 65 29.10 22.64 8.24
N PRO A 66 28.27 21.82 7.57
CA PRO A 66 26.83 21.79 7.82
C PRO A 66 26.53 21.39 9.27
N GLY A 67 25.52 22.02 9.88
CA GLY A 67 25.06 21.66 11.23
C GLY A 67 24.52 20.22 11.32
N PRO A 68 24.37 19.66 12.54
CA PRO A 68 24.03 18.26 12.76
C PRO A 68 22.68 17.85 12.15
N GLU A 69 21.71 18.76 12.08
CA GLU A 69 20.38 18.53 11.49
C GLU A 69 20.19 19.23 10.13
N ALA A 70 21.27 19.71 9.52
CA ALA A 70 21.19 20.42 8.25
C ALA A 70 20.70 19.48 7.14
N ARG A 71 19.66 19.93 6.43
CA ARG A 71 19.12 19.29 5.21
C ARG A 71 19.50 20.02 3.93
N TRP A 72 20.27 21.09 4.04
CA TRP A 72 20.85 21.78 2.92
C TRP A 72 22.08 22.55 3.40
N CYS A 73 22.99 22.83 2.47
CA CYS A 73 24.17 23.65 2.74
C CYS A 73 24.62 24.32 1.45
N VAL A 74 25.17 25.51 1.56
CA VAL A 74 25.84 26.20 0.46
C VAL A 74 27.28 26.44 0.87
N VAL A 75 28.20 26.06 -0.01
CA VAL A 75 29.63 26.26 0.13
C VAL A 75 30.11 27.14 -1.00
N ASP A 76 30.85 28.18 -0.64
CA ASP A 76 31.49 29.10 -1.58
C ASP A 76 32.98 28.77 -1.65
N GLY A 77 33.43 28.31 -2.82
CA GLY A 77 34.83 28.01 -3.13
C GLY A 77 35.56 29.18 -3.81
N GLY A 78 34.97 30.37 -3.79
CA GLY A 78 35.52 31.60 -4.39
C GLY A 78 35.19 31.74 -5.86
N THR A 79 35.62 30.78 -6.69
CA THR A 79 35.34 30.78 -8.15
C THR A 79 34.15 29.89 -8.54
N TRP A 80 33.64 29.13 -7.58
CA TRP A 80 32.49 28.26 -7.73
C TRP A 80 31.71 28.20 -6.44
N ARG A 81 30.45 27.79 -6.54
CA ARG A 81 29.56 27.56 -5.39
C ARG A 81 28.91 26.20 -5.53
N LEU A 82 28.89 25.42 -4.46
CA LEU A 82 28.14 24.17 -4.37
C LEU A 82 26.95 24.37 -3.44
N ARG A 83 25.76 23.99 -3.91
CA ARG A 83 24.55 23.85 -3.13
C ARG A 83 24.21 22.37 -2.99
N TRP A 84 24.20 21.88 -1.76
CA TRP A 84 23.68 20.57 -1.42
C TRP A 84 22.28 20.71 -0.84
N GLU A 85 21.33 19.89 -1.31
CA GLU A 85 19.98 19.80 -0.73
C GLU A 85 19.58 18.35 -0.53
N ARG A 86 18.99 18.07 0.63
CA ARG A 86 18.47 16.76 1.01
C ARG A 86 16.96 16.76 0.94
N HIS A 87 16.42 15.86 0.12
CA HIS A 87 15.01 15.56 0.02
C HIS A 87 14.69 14.27 0.81
N THR A 88 13.56 13.63 0.54
CA THR A 88 13.16 12.39 1.24
C THR A 88 14.08 11.23 0.89
N GLU A 89 14.17 10.87 -0.40
CA GLU A 89 14.95 9.71 -0.88
C GLU A 89 16.21 10.08 -1.68
N ILE A 90 16.41 11.38 -2.01
CA ILE A 90 17.55 11.86 -2.79
C ILE A 90 18.29 13.02 -2.15
N SER A 91 19.54 13.21 -2.59
CA SER A 91 20.30 14.45 -2.44
C SER A 91 20.66 15.06 -3.79
N THR A 92 20.57 16.38 -3.88
CA THR A 92 21.01 17.13 -5.07
C THR A 92 22.26 17.93 -4.75
N TRP A 93 23.19 17.93 -5.70
CA TRP A 93 24.49 18.58 -5.62
C TRP A 93 24.60 19.51 -6.82
N THR A 94 24.34 20.80 -6.62
CA THR A 94 24.30 21.81 -7.69
C THR A 94 25.51 22.71 -7.60
N VAL A 95 26.38 22.64 -8.59
CA VAL A 95 27.58 23.48 -8.71
C VAL A 95 27.29 24.61 -9.67
N PHE A 96 27.77 25.79 -9.31
CA PHE A 96 27.67 27.03 -10.07
C PHE A 96 29.06 27.61 -10.24
N ARG A 97 29.37 28.13 -11.43
CA ARG A 97 30.57 28.94 -11.65
C ARG A 97 30.31 29.96 -12.74
N ASP A 98 31.03 31.06 -12.68
CA ASP A 98 31.07 31.99 -13.80
C ASP A 98 31.67 31.29 -15.03
N SER A 99 31.11 31.57 -16.20
CA SER A 99 31.50 30.90 -17.43
C SER A 99 32.59 31.68 -18.15
N PRO A 100 33.71 31.05 -18.53
CA PRO A 100 34.59 31.59 -19.56
C PRO A 100 34.06 31.37 -20.98
N ALA A 101 32.95 30.61 -21.15
CA ALA A 101 32.51 30.12 -22.45
C ALA A 101 31.93 31.22 -23.34
N THR A 102 32.41 31.27 -24.57
CA THR A 102 31.72 31.90 -25.70
C THR A 102 30.62 30.95 -26.21
N PRO A 103 29.60 31.47 -26.93
CA PRO A 103 28.49 30.64 -27.46
C PRO A 103 28.93 29.45 -28.33
N ASP A 104 30.18 29.46 -28.83
CA ASP A 104 30.69 28.47 -29.78
C ASP A 104 31.36 27.25 -29.11
N PHE A 105 31.70 27.35 -27.81
CA PHE A 105 32.37 26.27 -27.05
C PHE A 105 31.49 25.74 -25.91
N MET A 106 30.20 25.57 -26.17
CA MET A 106 29.24 25.08 -25.18
C MET A 106 29.58 23.66 -24.70
N PHE A 107 29.57 23.47 -23.37
CA PHE A 107 29.83 22.19 -22.70
C PHE A 107 31.25 21.61 -22.88
N GLU A 108 32.21 22.36 -23.43
CA GLU A 108 33.65 21.96 -23.36
C GLU A 108 34.20 22.05 -21.94
N ALA A 109 33.59 22.90 -21.12
CA ALA A 109 33.91 23.06 -19.72
C ALA A 109 32.60 23.08 -18.91
N THR A 110 32.59 22.44 -17.74
CA THR A 110 31.40 22.28 -16.89
C THR A 110 31.61 22.87 -15.50
N ALA A 111 30.54 23.14 -14.75
CA ALA A 111 30.71 23.65 -13.39
C ALA A 111 31.46 22.65 -12.47
N LEU A 112 31.48 21.36 -12.83
CA LEU A 112 32.15 20.31 -12.07
C LEU A 112 33.67 20.34 -12.17
N ASP A 113 34.25 20.94 -13.22
CA ASP A 113 35.72 20.90 -13.43
C ASP A 113 36.49 21.60 -12.29
N LEU A 114 35.85 22.53 -11.56
CA LEU A 114 36.48 23.26 -10.47
C LEU A 114 36.38 22.54 -9.11
N LEU A 115 35.64 21.44 -9.03
CA LEU A 115 35.55 20.65 -7.81
C LEU A 115 36.74 19.67 -7.67
N PRO A 116 37.14 19.32 -6.44
CA PRO A 116 38.08 18.23 -6.23
C PRO A 116 37.52 16.91 -6.78
N GLN A 117 38.19 16.35 -7.78
CA GLN A 117 37.70 15.18 -8.54
C GLN A 117 37.60 13.91 -7.69
N ASP A 118 38.51 13.75 -6.73
CA ASP A 118 38.47 12.66 -5.74
C ASP A 118 37.24 12.74 -4.83
N TRP A 119 36.82 13.95 -4.46
CA TRP A 119 35.60 14.17 -3.70
C TRP A 119 34.37 13.86 -4.55
N LEU A 120 34.33 14.35 -5.79
CA LEU A 120 33.20 14.13 -6.70
C LEU A 120 32.98 12.64 -7.00
N ALA A 121 34.06 11.86 -7.17
CA ALA A 121 34.00 10.41 -7.36
C ALA A 121 33.48 9.66 -6.13
N GLY A 122 33.52 10.28 -4.94
CA GLY A 122 33.07 9.71 -3.68
C GLY A 122 31.63 10.06 -3.29
N LEU A 123 30.84 10.63 -4.20
CA LEU A 123 29.44 11.01 -3.93
C LEU A 123 28.64 9.80 -3.39
N PRO A 124 27.88 9.97 -2.29
CA PRO A 124 27.13 8.88 -1.69
C PRO A 124 25.87 8.54 -2.48
N GLY A 125 25.53 7.25 -2.50
CA GLY A 125 24.35 6.72 -3.18
C GLY A 125 24.57 6.48 -4.67
N GLU A 126 23.49 6.18 -5.38
CA GLU A 126 23.49 5.92 -6.83
C GLU A 126 23.13 7.21 -7.59
N VAL A 127 23.86 7.55 -8.65
CA VAL A 127 23.51 8.70 -9.49
C VAL A 127 22.27 8.36 -10.32
N LEU A 128 21.14 9.00 -10.02
CA LEU A 128 19.90 8.83 -10.79
C LEU A 128 19.86 9.76 -12.00
N GLY A 129 20.30 11.00 -11.82
CA GLY A 129 20.19 12.03 -12.85
C GLY A 129 21.31 13.05 -12.73
N ALA A 130 21.74 13.56 -13.88
CA ALA A 130 22.82 14.52 -13.96
C ALA A 130 22.57 15.47 -15.14
N ALA A 131 22.80 16.77 -14.94
CA ALA A 131 22.54 17.76 -15.97
C ALA A 131 23.50 18.95 -15.91
N HIS A 132 23.76 19.53 -17.08
CA HIS A 132 24.51 20.77 -17.27
C HIS A 132 23.61 21.86 -17.85
N VAL A 133 23.82 23.09 -17.40
CA VAL A 133 23.21 24.30 -17.94
C VAL A 133 24.32 25.25 -18.38
N VAL A 134 24.23 25.72 -19.62
CA VAL A 134 24.98 26.88 -20.12
C VAL A 134 24.02 28.06 -20.19
N LEU A 135 24.34 29.14 -19.46
CA LEU A 135 23.63 30.41 -19.53
C LEU A 135 24.48 31.43 -20.30
N SER A 136 23.96 31.91 -21.42
CA SER A 136 24.62 32.87 -22.32
C SER A 136 23.81 34.16 -22.47
N THR A 137 24.47 35.26 -22.79
CA THR A 137 23.84 36.53 -23.21
C THR A 137 23.63 36.62 -24.72
N LEU A 138 24.29 35.74 -25.48
CA LEU A 138 24.24 35.71 -26.94
C LEU A 138 23.65 34.37 -27.38
N ALA A 139 22.76 34.42 -28.36
CA ALA A 139 22.26 33.22 -29.02
C ALA A 139 23.42 32.54 -29.77
N PRO A 140 23.62 31.22 -29.62
CA PRO A 140 24.63 30.50 -30.40
C PRO A 140 24.23 30.43 -31.87
N GLU A 141 25.22 30.44 -32.76
CA GLU A 141 24.99 30.16 -34.20
C GLU A 141 24.51 28.73 -34.40
N HIS A 142 25.03 27.79 -33.61
CA HIS A 142 24.67 26.37 -33.64
C HIS A 142 24.38 25.84 -32.24
N LEU A 143 23.23 25.19 -32.08
CA LEU A 143 22.91 24.49 -30.83
C LEU A 143 23.61 23.12 -30.80
N PRO A 144 24.06 22.64 -29.63
CA PRO A 144 24.75 21.36 -29.50
C PRO A 144 23.77 20.17 -29.47
N PHE A 145 22.68 20.24 -30.24
CA PHE A 145 21.59 19.27 -30.28
C PHE A 145 21.29 18.90 -31.74
N ALA A 146 20.76 17.70 -31.98
CA ALA A 146 20.27 17.33 -33.30
C ALA A 146 18.97 18.10 -33.64
N ASP A 147 18.92 18.78 -34.79
CA ASP A 147 17.81 19.66 -35.19
C ASP A 147 16.43 19.01 -35.11
N SER A 148 16.33 17.70 -35.37
CA SER A 148 15.06 16.97 -35.38
C SER A 148 14.41 16.81 -34.00
N ASP A 149 15.19 16.93 -32.92
CA ASP A 149 14.77 16.60 -31.56
C ASP A 149 14.86 17.79 -30.59
N ILE A 150 15.17 18.99 -31.09
CA ILE A 150 15.31 20.18 -30.25
C ILE A 150 13.94 20.59 -29.71
N ILE A 151 13.82 20.58 -28.39
CA ILE A 151 12.79 21.32 -27.69
C ILE A 151 13.24 22.77 -27.49
N ALA A 152 12.31 23.71 -27.62
CA ALA A 152 12.60 25.11 -27.39
C ALA A 152 11.40 25.81 -26.78
N ALA A 153 11.68 26.64 -25.77
CA ALA A 153 10.65 27.37 -25.06
C ALA A 153 11.19 28.73 -24.63
N ARG A 154 10.37 29.75 -24.81
CA ARG A 154 10.62 31.10 -24.29
C ARG A 154 9.94 31.23 -22.93
N VAL A 155 10.70 31.45 -21.87
CA VAL A 155 10.21 31.43 -20.48
C VAL A 155 10.38 32.78 -19.80
N ALA A 156 9.92 32.88 -18.54
CA ALA A 156 10.08 34.09 -17.73
C ALA A 156 9.59 35.37 -18.43
N ASN A 157 8.36 35.31 -18.97
CA ASN A 157 7.71 36.40 -19.71
C ASN A 157 8.50 36.90 -20.93
N GLY A 158 9.28 36.03 -21.57
CA GLY A 158 9.99 36.38 -22.79
C GLY A 158 11.45 36.77 -22.63
N SER A 159 11.99 36.70 -21.42
CA SER A 159 13.35 37.17 -21.11
C SER A 159 14.44 36.13 -21.31
N ILE A 160 14.07 34.84 -21.37
CA ILE A 160 15.01 33.71 -21.47
C ILE A 160 14.48 32.71 -22.48
N ASP A 161 15.29 32.36 -23.48
CA ASP A 161 15.04 31.23 -24.38
C ASP A 161 15.79 30.00 -23.85
N VAL A 162 15.11 28.87 -23.77
CA VAL A 162 15.63 27.58 -23.28
C VAL A 162 15.61 26.56 -24.40
N PHE A 163 16.70 25.82 -24.55
CA PHE A 163 16.87 24.75 -25.52
C PHE A 163 17.40 23.48 -24.86
N SER A 164 16.91 22.33 -25.29
CA SER A 164 17.40 21.00 -24.89
C SER A 164 16.92 19.97 -25.91
N ASP A 165 17.46 18.77 -25.88
CA ASP A 165 16.84 17.56 -26.45
C ASP A 165 16.50 16.54 -25.34
N PHE A 166 16.71 16.92 -24.08
CA PHE A 166 16.58 16.10 -22.89
C PHE A 166 17.38 14.79 -22.93
N ARG A 167 18.42 14.72 -23.76
CA ARG A 167 19.31 13.57 -23.84
C ARG A 167 20.64 13.82 -23.11
N PRO A 168 21.26 12.76 -22.61
CA PRO A 168 22.61 12.85 -22.11
C PRO A 168 23.59 13.15 -23.26
N GLY A 169 24.55 14.03 -23.00
CA GLY A 169 25.73 14.18 -23.84
C GLY A 169 26.72 13.01 -23.70
N PRO A 170 27.90 13.09 -24.33
CA PRO A 170 28.95 12.07 -24.20
C PRO A 170 29.44 11.84 -22.76
N ASP A 171 29.25 12.82 -21.89
CA ASP A 171 29.53 12.80 -20.45
C ASP A 171 28.42 12.12 -19.62
N SER A 172 27.32 11.69 -20.25
CA SER A 172 26.10 11.19 -19.61
C SER A 172 25.25 12.23 -18.87
N PHE A 173 25.48 13.53 -19.10
CA PHE A 173 24.71 14.61 -18.49
C PHE A 173 23.72 15.20 -19.48
N THR A 174 22.47 15.40 -19.04
CA THR A 174 21.47 16.12 -19.84
C THR A 174 21.86 17.57 -20.01
N ARG A 175 21.71 18.12 -21.21
CA ARG A 175 22.19 19.46 -21.55
C ARG A 175 21.07 20.45 -21.76
N PHE A 176 21.20 21.62 -21.14
CA PHE A 176 20.30 22.76 -21.32
C PHE A 176 21.10 23.99 -21.74
N VAL A 177 20.61 24.69 -22.75
CA VAL A 177 21.14 26.00 -23.17
C VAL A 177 20.08 27.05 -22.82
N MET A 178 20.50 28.07 -22.08
CA MET A 178 19.69 29.24 -21.72
C MET A 178 20.31 30.47 -22.37
N VAL A 179 19.51 31.25 -23.09
CA VAL A 179 19.92 32.52 -23.68
C VAL A 179 19.09 33.63 -23.04
N GLN A 180 19.75 34.52 -22.32
CA GLN A 180 19.11 35.62 -21.59
C GLN A 180 19.38 36.96 -22.27
N SER A 181 18.31 37.64 -22.67
CA SER A 181 18.40 38.94 -23.34
C SER A 181 18.57 40.12 -22.36
N ASP A 182 17.96 40.03 -21.17
CA ASP A 182 18.00 41.08 -20.14
C ASP A 182 18.60 40.56 -18.82
N PRO A 183 19.68 41.17 -18.29
CA PRO A 183 20.34 40.74 -17.06
C PRO A 183 19.42 40.78 -15.83
N ASN A 184 18.91 39.61 -15.44
CA ASN A 184 18.17 39.42 -14.19
C ASN A 184 18.64 38.13 -13.49
N PRO A 185 19.58 38.24 -12.54
CA PRO A 185 20.20 37.07 -11.92
C PRO A 185 19.22 36.20 -11.11
N VAL A 186 18.22 36.82 -10.48
CA VAL A 186 17.21 36.11 -9.68
C VAL A 186 16.32 35.27 -10.59
N THR A 187 15.87 35.86 -11.71
CA THR A 187 15.03 35.17 -12.69
C THR A 187 15.79 34.02 -13.36
N ALA A 188 17.02 34.26 -13.79
CA ALA A 188 17.87 33.21 -14.38
C ALA A 188 18.10 32.06 -13.41
N GLY A 189 18.41 32.36 -12.15
CA GLY A 189 18.65 31.36 -11.10
C GLY A 189 17.43 30.50 -10.82
N ARG A 190 16.24 31.12 -10.83
CA ARG A 190 14.97 30.40 -10.67
C ARG A 190 14.68 29.49 -11.86
N VAL A 191 14.84 29.97 -13.10
CA VAL A 191 14.62 29.14 -14.31
C VAL A 191 15.58 27.96 -14.32
N LEU A 192 16.86 28.21 -14.06
CA LEU A 192 17.88 27.17 -13.99
C LEU A 192 17.54 26.09 -12.94
N GLN A 193 17.15 26.51 -11.74
CA GLN A 193 16.70 25.60 -10.70
C GLN A 193 15.47 24.77 -11.14
N GLN A 194 14.49 25.40 -11.79
CA GLN A 194 13.30 24.73 -12.30
C GLN A 194 13.64 23.68 -13.36
N LEU A 195 14.57 23.97 -14.28
CA LEU A 195 15.01 23.00 -15.29
C LEU A 195 15.65 21.76 -14.65
N PHE A 196 16.54 21.99 -13.67
CA PHE A 196 17.14 20.88 -12.93
C PHE A 196 16.13 20.08 -12.09
N GLU A 197 15.12 20.74 -11.53
CA GLU A 197 14.05 20.08 -10.78
C GLU A 197 13.14 19.27 -11.70
N ILE A 198 12.78 19.81 -12.87
CA ILE A 198 12.05 19.06 -13.91
C ILE A 198 12.81 17.80 -14.29
N GLU A 199 14.12 17.91 -14.54
CA GLU A 199 14.93 16.75 -14.90
C GLU A 199 14.98 15.70 -13.78
N THR A 200 15.24 16.15 -12.55
CA THR A 200 15.34 15.26 -11.38
C THR A 200 14.01 14.56 -11.09
N TYR A 201 12.91 15.31 -11.04
CA TYR A 201 11.59 14.76 -10.71
C TYR A 201 11.01 13.90 -11.83
N ARG A 202 11.33 14.18 -13.11
CA ARG A 202 11.02 13.29 -14.23
C ARG A 202 11.58 11.89 -14.01
N LEU A 203 12.86 11.79 -13.68
CA LEU A 203 13.53 10.50 -13.51
C LEU A 203 13.00 9.78 -12.27
N LEU A 204 12.76 10.50 -11.18
CA LEU A 204 12.13 9.95 -9.97
C LEU A 204 10.73 9.40 -10.22
N ALA A 205 9.92 10.10 -11.03
CA ALA A 205 8.62 9.61 -11.44
C ALA A 205 8.73 8.32 -12.28
N LEU A 206 9.68 8.30 -13.22
CA LEU A 206 9.91 7.16 -14.12
C LEU A 206 10.44 5.90 -13.42
N LEU A 207 11.01 5.99 -12.22
CA LEU A 207 11.40 4.81 -11.43
C LEU A 207 10.24 3.85 -11.15
N ALA A 208 9.00 4.35 -11.16
CA ALA A 208 7.82 3.50 -11.00
C ALA A 208 7.46 2.69 -12.25
N PHE A 209 7.92 3.10 -13.44
CA PHE A 209 7.49 2.49 -14.69
C PHE A 209 7.98 1.04 -14.87
N PRO A 210 9.27 0.70 -14.64
CA PRO A 210 9.71 -0.70 -14.66
C PRO A 210 8.95 -1.56 -13.65
N LEU A 211 8.66 -1.00 -12.47
CA LEU A 211 7.89 -1.67 -11.42
C LEU A 211 6.45 -1.91 -11.84
N ALA A 212 5.81 -0.97 -12.54
CA ALA A 212 4.47 -1.15 -13.10
C ALA A 212 4.42 -2.31 -14.10
N ASN A 213 5.43 -2.42 -14.97
CA ASN A 213 5.51 -3.49 -15.97
C ASN A 213 5.64 -4.88 -15.31
N SER A 214 6.51 -5.05 -14.31
CA SER A 214 6.64 -6.33 -13.60
C SER A 214 5.41 -6.66 -12.75
N THR A 215 4.80 -5.65 -12.14
CA THR A 215 3.58 -5.81 -11.31
C THR A 215 2.40 -6.24 -12.17
N SER A 216 2.23 -5.67 -13.37
CA SER A 216 1.12 -5.99 -14.27
C SER A 216 1.05 -7.48 -14.65
N ALA A 217 2.21 -8.11 -14.90
CA ALA A 217 2.28 -9.54 -15.19
C ALA A 217 1.84 -10.39 -14.00
N THR A 218 2.25 -10.01 -12.78
CA THR A 218 1.89 -10.72 -11.55
C THR A 218 0.39 -10.56 -11.23
N LEU A 219 -0.17 -9.37 -11.45
CA LEU A 219 -1.61 -9.12 -11.29
C LEU A 219 -2.47 -9.97 -12.24
N ALA A 220 -2.02 -10.16 -13.49
CA ALA A 220 -2.74 -11.02 -14.42
C ALA A 220 -2.83 -12.48 -13.93
N ARG A 221 -1.78 -12.99 -13.26
CA ARG A 221 -1.82 -14.30 -12.61
C ARG A 221 -2.84 -14.33 -11.46
N PHE A 222 -2.79 -13.33 -10.58
CA PHE A 222 -3.73 -13.24 -9.46
C PHE A 222 -5.19 -13.20 -9.92
N GLU A 223 -5.48 -12.43 -10.96
CA GLU A 223 -6.83 -12.37 -11.55
C GLU A 223 -7.28 -13.73 -12.09
N ALA A 224 -6.41 -14.43 -12.81
CA ALA A 224 -6.72 -15.74 -13.37
C ALA A 224 -6.99 -16.77 -12.25
N GLU A 225 -6.17 -16.79 -11.20
CA GLU A 225 -6.35 -17.69 -10.06
C GLU A 225 -7.58 -17.36 -9.23
N ALA A 226 -7.87 -16.07 -9.00
CA ALA A 226 -9.08 -15.62 -8.31
C ALA A 226 -10.34 -15.95 -9.12
N ALA A 227 -10.32 -15.76 -10.45
CA ALA A 227 -11.43 -16.11 -11.32
C ALA A 227 -11.67 -17.62 -11.39
N ALA A 228 -10.61 -18.43 -11.52
CA ALA A 228 -10.69 -19.88 -11.44
C ALA A 228 -11.28 -20.34 -10.11
N SER A 229 -10.87 -19.70 -9.01
CA SER A 229 -11.39 -20.03 -7.69
C SER A 229 -12.85 -19.66 -7.55
N ALA A 230 -13.27 -18.46 -8.00
CA ALA A 230 -14.67 -18.04 -7.98
C ALA A 230 -15.58 -18.98 -8.80
N MET A 231 -15.10 -19.51 -9.92
CA MET A 231 -15.85 -20.52 -10.70
C MET A 231 -16.01 -21.84 -9.94
N GLN A 232 -15.01 -22.26 -9.16
CA GLN A 232 -15.12 -23.44 -8.29
C GLN A 232 -16.08 -23.23 -7.11
N VAL A 233 -16.19 -22.00 -6.59
CA VAL A 233 -17.22 -21.66 -5.58
C VAL A 233 -18.63 -21.80 -6.15
N ALA A 234 -18.83 -21.48 -7.43
CA ALA A 234 -20.14 -21.61 -8.08
C ALA A 234 -20.55 -23.07 -8.32
N ASP A 235 -19.59 -23.99 -8.35
CA ASP A 235 -19.84 -25.42 -8.54
C ASP A 235 -20.29 -26.10 -7.23
N GLU A 236 -21.05 -27.20 -7.32
CA GLU A 236 -21.58 -27.94 -6.16
C GLU A 236 -20.50 -28.83 -5.50
N GLY A 237 -19.36 -28.23 -5.14
CA GLY A 237 -18.33 -28.85 -4.32
C GLY A 237 -18.80 -29.05 -2.88
N GLY A 238 -18.37 -30.15 -2.25
CA GLY A 238 -18.58 -30.38 -0.81
C GLY A 238 -17.70 -29.48 0.07
N VAL A 239 -17.96 -29.48 1.38
CA VAL A 239 -17.27 -28.63 2.39
C VAL A 239 -15.74 -28.71 2.34
N GLU A 240 -15.17 -29.88 2.03
CA GLU A 240 -13.71 -30.05 1.98
C GLU A 240 -13.10 -29.40 0.73
N ALA A 241 -13.82 -29.37 -0.39
CA ALA A 241 -13.40 -28.65 -1.59
C ALA A 241 -13.41 -27.14 -1.34
N ASP A 242 -14.45 -26.64 -0.66
CA ASP A 242 -14.54 -25.23 -0.26
C ASP A 242 -13.41 -24.84 0.71
N ARG A 243 -13.04 -25.70 1.67
CA ARG A 243 -11.90 -25.45 2.57
C ARG A 243 -10.56 -25.34 1.84
N ASN A 244 -10.31 -26.24 0.90
CA ASN A 244 -9.10 -26.19 0.07
C ASN A 244 -9.05 -24.91 -0.78
N LEU A 245 -10.19 -24.53 -1.33
CA LEU A 245 -10.33 -23.31 -2.10
C LEU A 245 -10.09 -22.05 -1.24
N LEU A 246 -10.56 -22.06 0.01
CA LEU A 246 -10.33 -20.99 0.97
C LEU A 246 -8.86 -20.83 1.31
N SER A 247 -8.14 -21.94 1.52
CA SER A 247 -6.70 -21.91 1.77
C SER A 247 -5.92 -21.30 0.60
N ARG A 248 -6.30 -21.65 -0.64
CA ARG A 248 -5.70 -21.08 -1.85
C ARG A 248 -5.97 -19.57 -1.98
N LEU A 249 -7.20 -19.13 -1.73
CA LEU A 249 -7.55 -17.71 -1.76
C LEU A 249 -6.85 -16.91 -0.65
N ALA A 250 -6.69 -17.48 0.53
CA ALA A 250 -5.95 -16.86 1.63
C ALA A 250 -4.45 -16.69 1.30
N ALA A 251 -3.83 -17.70 0.68
CA ALA A 251 -2.45 -17.60 0.19
C ALA A 251 -2.32 -16.52 -0.89
N LEU A 252 -3.25 -16.49 -1.86
CA LEU A 252 -3.29 -15.50 -2.93
C LEU A 252 -3.45 -14.07 -2.38
N ALA A 253 -4.30 -13.88 -1.37
CA ALA A 253 -4.46 -12.61 -0.67
C ALA A 253 -3.15 -12.18 0.02
N GLY A 254 -2.47 -13.10 0.70
CA GLY A 254 -1.17 -12.84 1.33
C GLY A 254 -0.10 -12.42 0.32
N GLU A 255 -0.03 -13.07 -0.84
CA GLU A 255 0.87 -12.69 -1.93
C GLU A 255 0.54 -11.31 -2.51
N ALA A 256 -0.76 -11.01 -2.67
CA ALA A 256 -1.21 -9.71 -3.15
C ALA A 256 -0.89 -8.57 -2.17
N GLU A 257 -1.08 -8.77 -0.86
CA GLU A 257 -0.71 -7.82 0.18
C GLU A 257 0.81 -7.58 0.24
N ALA A 258 1.62 -8.64 0.12
CA ALA A 258 3.07 -8.51 0.07
C ALA A 258 3.53 -7.65 -1.13
N MET A 259 2.91 -7.83 -2.30
CA MET A 259 3.13 -6.99 -3.48
C MET A 259 2.74 -5.54 -3.21
N VAL A 260 1.59 -5.26 -2.58
CA VAL A 260 1.17 -3.89 -2.20
C VAL A 260 2.22 -3.23 -1.32
N GLY A 261 2.73 -3.94 -0.32
CA GLY A 261 3.79 -3.43 0.55
C GLY A 261 5.03 -2.99 -0.24
N ALA A 262 5.37 -3.71 -1.31
CA ALA A 262 6.52 -3.40 -2.14
C ALA A 262 6.28 -2.26 -3.17
N THR A 263 5.05 -2.06 -3.65
CA THR A 263 4.77 -1.14 -4.78
C THR A 263 4.12 0.19 -4.38
N THR A 264 3.38 0.23 -3.28
CA THR A 264 2.52 1.36 -2.92
C THR A 264 3.28 2.68 -2.80
N TYR A 265 4.41 2.66 -2.08
CA TYR A 265 5.25 3.85 -1.91
C TYR A 265 5.68 4.42 -3.27
N ARG A 266 6.21 3.56 -4.15
CA ARG A 266 6.78 4.00 -5.43
C ARG A 266 5.71 4.54 -6.39
N PHE A 267 4.52 3.94 -6.43
CA PHE A 267 3.39 4.49 -7.22
C PHE A 267 2.86 5.81 -6.66
N ALA A 268 2.80 5.96 -5.32
CA ALA A 268 2.41 7.22 -4.70
C ALA A 268 3.46 8.31 -4.95
N ALA A 269 4.75 7.99 -4.79
CA ALA A 269 5.86 8.88 -5.06
C ALA A 269 5.87 9.33 -6.52
N ALA A 270 5.65 8.42 -7.47
CA ALA A 270 5.65 8.78 -8.89
C ALA A 270 4.55 9.79 -9.26
N ARG A 271 3.33 9.64 -8.70
CA ARG A 271 2.27 10.65 -8.87
C ARG A 271 2.65 12.01 -8.26
N ALA A 272 3.27 12.00 -7.08
CA ALA A 272 3.72 13.23 -6.44
C ALA A 272 4.82 13.93 -7.27
N TYR A 273 5.78 13.17 -7.79
CA TYR A 273 6.86 13.70 -8.63
C TYR A 273 6.36 14.18 -10.00
N GLU A 274 5.42 13.49 -10.63
CA GLU A 274 4.72 13.98 -11.82
C GLU A 274 4.05 15.33 -11.53
N GLY A 275 3.34 15.45 -10.41
CA GLY A 275 2.74 16.72 -9.98
C GLY A 275 3.76 17.84 -9.83
N LEU A 276 4.94 17.56 -9.25
CA LEU A 276 6.03 18.53 -9.14
C LEU A 276 6.60 18.94 -10.51
N VAL A 277 6.75 18.00 -11.45
CA VAL A 277 7.16 18.31 -12.83
C VAL A 277 6.17 19.29 -13.46
N GLN A 278 4.87 19.00 -13.39
CA GLN A 278 3.83 19.86 -13.96
C GLN A 278 3.79 21.25 -13.28
N GLU A 279 3.97 21.30 -11.95
CA GLU A 279 4.04 22.57 -11.22
C GLU A 279 5.22 23.42 -11.70
N ARG A 280 6.40 22.84 -11.88
CA ARG A 280 7.59 23.56 -12.35
C ARG A 280 7.45 24.05 -13.78
N ILE A 281 6.87 23.24 -14.66
CA ILE A 281 6.55 23.65 -16.04
C ILE A 281 5.56 24.82 -16.03
N GLY A 282 4.49 24.74 -15.23
CA GLY A 282 3.52 25.84 -15.10
C GLY A 282 4.15 27.14 -14.59
N GLN A 283 5.13 27.05 -13.68
CA GLN A 283 5.84 28.21 -13.16
C GLN A 283 6.82 28.85 -14.18
N LEU A 284 7.34 28.08 -15.15
CA LEU A 284 8.19 28.63 -16.23
C LEU A 284 7.40 29.60 -17.12
N ARG A 285 6.08 29.39 -17.24
CA ARG A 285 5.19 30.15 -18.14
C ARG A 285 5.74 30.18 -19.56
N GLU A 286 6.03 28.99 -20.08
CA GLU A 286 6.62 28.85 -21.40
C GLU A 286 5.70 29.36 -22.52
N GLN A 287 6.34 29.93 -23.53
CA GLN A 287 5.77 30.35 -24.80
C GLN A 287 6.48 29.55 -25.89
N ALA A 288 5.71 29.08 -26.87
CA ALA A 288 6.25 28.32 -27.98
C ALA A 288 7.23 29.17 -28.81
N ILE A 289 8.28 28.52 -29.29
CA ILE A 289 9.18 29.05 -30.32
C ILE A 289 8.83 28.32 -31.62
N ASP A 290 8.60 29.07 -32.70
CA ASP A 290 8.06 28.53 -33.96
C ASP A 290 8.80 27.28 -34.45
N GLY A 291 8.02 26.25 -34.78
CA GLY A 291 8.53 24.98 -35.32
C GLY A 291 9.17 24.04 -34.31
N ARG A 292 9.15 24.35 -33.00
CA ARG A 292 9.76 23.49 -31.97
C ARG A 292 8.78 23.17 -30.82
N PRO A 293 8.75 21.90 -30.35
CA PRO A 293 7.96 21.53 -29.17
C PRO A 293 8.51 22.20 -27.91
N THR A 294 7.62 22.52 -26.98
CA THR A 294 7.99 23.08 -25.67
C THR A 294 8.40 22.00 -24.67
N ILE A 295 8.75 22.40 -23.43
CA ILE A 295 9.03 21.44 -22.35
C ILE A 295 7.74 20.70 -21.97
N ALA A 296 6.59 21.38 -21.89
CA ALA A 296 5.30 20.73 -21.63
C ALA A 296 4.95 19.71 -22.72
N ASP A 297 5.09 20.08 -24.00
CA ASP A 297 4.83 19.17 -25.13
C ASP A 297 5.68 17.90 -25.04
N PHE A 298 6.96 18.05 -24.71
CA PHE A 298 7.87 16.93 -24.54
C PHE A 298 7.39 16.02 -23.39
N MET A 299 7.06 16.61 -22.23
CA MET A 299 6.64 15.84 -21.05
C MET A 299 5.30 15.14 -21.26
N GLU A 300 4.34 15.77 -21.95
CA GLU A 300 3.07 15.12 -22.29
C GLU A 300 3.28 13.90 -23.21
N ARG A 301 4.25 13.96 -24.12
CA ARG A 301 4.54 12.84 -25.04
C ARG A 301 5.44 11.76 -24.43
N ARG A 302 6.35 12.13 -23.53
CA ARG A 302 7.45 11.25 -23.06
C ARG A 302 7.36 10.84 -21.59
N LEU A 303 6.63 11.57 -20.75
CA LEU A 303 6.42 11.24 -19.34
C LEU A 303 5.00 10.75 -19.08
N ALA A 304 3.99 11.48 -19.56
CA ALA A 304 2.59 11.18 -19.24
C ALA A 304 2.13 9.74 -19.60
N PRO A 305 2.56 9.10 -20.71
CA PRO A 305 2.19 7.72 -20.99
C PRO A 305 2.66 6.73 -19.92
N ALA A 306 3.90 6.87 -19.45
CA ALA A 306 4.46 6.01 -18.40
C ALA A 306 3.72 6.21 -17.07
N MET A 307 3.33 7.46 -16.78
CA MET A 307 2.56 7.79 -15.59
C MET A 307 1.15 7.22 -15.63
N ARG A 308 0.45 7.31 -16.77
CA ARG A 308 -0.84 6.66 -16.97
C ARG A 308 -0.76 5.14 -16.73
N THR A 309 0.31 4.49 -17.18
CA THR A 309 0.55 3.06 -16.87
C THR A 309 0.71 2.82 -15.37
N CYS A 310 1.50 3.64 -14.66
CA CYS A 310 1.68 3.49 -13.22
C CYS A 310 0.36 3.67 -12.45
N VAL A 311 -0.47 4.64 -12.85
CA VAL A 311 -1.80 4.86 -12.26
C VAL A 311 -2.70 3.67 -12.55
N ALA A 312 -2.81 3.23 -13.79
CA ALA A 312 -3.68 2.11 -14.18
C ALA A 312 -3.30 0.80 -13.48
N VAL A 313 -2.00 0.50 -13.33
CA VAL A 313 -1.53 -0.69 -12.60
C VAL A 313 -1.83 -0.56 -11.11
N GLY A 314 -1.67 0.62 -10.51
CA GLY A 314 -2.02 0.87 -9.11
C GLY A 314 -3.52 0.74 -8.84
N ASP A 315 -4.37 1.21 -9.77
CA ASP A 315 -5.83 1.03 -9.71
C ASP A 315 -6.20 -0.45 -9.82
N ARG A 316 -5.67 -1.12 -10.85
CA ARG A 316 -5.87 -2.55 -11.07
C ARG A 316 -5.44 -3.39 -9.86
N GLN A 317 -4.33 -3.04 -9.21
CA GLN A 317 -3.87 -3.73 -8.01
C GLN A 317 -4.91 -3.68 -6.89
N ARG A 318 -5.55 -2.52 -6.66
CA ARG A 318 -6.62 -2.37 -5.67
C ARG A 318 -7.85 -3.21 -6.03
N ASP A 319 -8.26 -3.17 -7.29
CA ASP A 319 -9.45 -3.91 -7.76
C ASP A 319 -9.27 -5.43 -7.60
N VAL A 320 -8.08 -5.95 -7.88
CA VAL A 320 -7.76 -7.39 -7.73
C VAL A 320 -7.84 -7.82 -6.27
N ILE A 321 -7.29 -7.03 -5.35
CA ILE A 321 -7.31 -7.33 -3.92
C ILE A 321 -8.74 -7.30 -3.38
N GLU A 322 -9.51 -6.28 -3.76
CA GLU A 322 -10.90 -6.18 -3.36
C GLU A 322 -11.72 -7.38 -3.89
N ARG A 323 -11.44 -7.83 -5.12
CA ARG A 323 -12.07 -9.03 -5.68
C ARG A 323 -11.69 -10.30 -4.92
N ILE A 324 -10.41 -10.51 -4.61
CA ILE A 324 -9.95 -11.67 -3.81
C ILE A 324 -10.61 -11.66 -2.43
N ALA A 325 -10.67 -10.49 -1.77
CA ALA A 325 -11.30 -10.34 -0.46
C ALA A 325 -12.80 -10.70 -0.52
N ARG A 326 -13.53 -10.19 -1.51
CA ARG A 326 -14.96 -10.53 -1.71
C ARG A 326 -15.17 -12.02 -1.96
N THR A 327 -14.38 -12.65 -2.83
CA THR A 327 -14.50 -14.10 -3.09
C THR A 327 -14.20 -14.92 -1.85
N THR A 328 -13.17 -14.53 -1.07
CA THR A 328 -12.83 -15.18 0.20
C THR A 328 -13.98 -15.07 1.21
N GLN A 329 -14.60 -13.89 1.32
CA GLN A 329 -15.75 -13.68 2.21
C GLN A 329 -16.95 -14.53 1.81
N MET A 330 -17.30 -14.58 0.51
CA MET A 330 -18.40 -15.41 0.01
C MET A 330 -18.19 -16.90 0.33
N LEU A 331 -16.97 -17.40 0.15
CA LEU A 331 -16.62 -18.79 0.42
C LEU A 331 -16.67 -19.12 1.91
N ASN A 332 -16.17 -18.22 2.77
CA ASN A 332 -16.31 -18.35 4.22
C ASN A 332 -17.79 -18.50 4.63
N THR A 333 -18.66 -17.62 4.14
CA THR A 333 -20.10 -17.70 4.42
C THR A 333 -20.71 -19.02 3.94
N ARG A 334 -20.33 -19.52 2.75
CA ARG A 334 -20.80 -20.83 2.26
C ARG A 334 -20.37 -21.98 3.17
N VAL A 335 -19.10 -22.00 3.59
CA VAL A 335 -18.57 -23.02 4.50
C VAL A 335 -19.30 -22.99 5.85
N GLU A 336 -19.54 -21.80 6.40
CA GLU A 336 -20.30 -21.63 7.65
C GLU A 336 -21.72 -22.19 7.53
N VAL A 337 -22.45 -21.82 6.47
CA VAL A 337 -23.82 -22.31 6.22
C VAL A 337 -23.85 -23.82 6.01
N ALA A 338 -22.90 -24.38 5.25
CA ALA A 338 -22.81 -25.82 5.01
C ALA A 338 -22.49 -26.59 6.31
N SER A 339 -21.60 -26.04 7.15
CA SER A 339 -21.29 -26.62 8.46
C SER A 339 -22.48 -26.56 9.41
N GLU A 340 -23.24 -25.47 9.41
CA GLU A 340 -24.47 -25.33 10.20
C GLU A 340 -25.55 -26.34 9.75
N ALA A 341 -25.74 -26.51 8.44
CA ALA A 341 -26.67 -27.49 7.89
C ALA A 341 -26.31 -28.93 8.30
N ILE A 342 -25.01 -29.28 8.31
CA ILE A 342 -24.53 -30.58 8.81
C ILE A 342 -24.85 -30.74 10.29
N ASN A 343 -24.60 -29.72 11.12
CA ASN A 343 -24.89 -29.76 12.55
C ASN A 343 -26.38 -29.94 12.83
N VAL A 344 -27.25 -29.21 12.12
CA VAL A 344 -28.71 -29.37 12.22
C VAL A 344 -29.16 -30.77 11.82
N GLY A 345 -28.63 -31.31 10.71
CA GLY A 345 -28.92 -32.67 10.28
C GLY A 345 -28.49 -33.73 11.31
N LEU A 346 -27.34 -33.52 11.97
CA LEU A 346 -26.82 -34.42 12.99
C LEU A 346 -27.71 -34.41 14.25
N LEU A 347 -28.14 -33.23 14.70
CA LEU A 347 -29.10 -33.07 15.80
C LEU A 347 -30.45 -33.73 15.48
N ALA A 348 -30.98 -33.54 14.26
CA ALA A 348 -32.21 -34.19 13.82
C ALA A 348 -32.10 -35.73 13.83
N SER A 349 -30.93 -36.28 13.44
CA SER A 349 -30.67 -37.73 13.50
C SER A 349 -30.59 -38.26 14.94
N MET A 350 -30.12 -37.44 15.88
CA MET A 350 -30.04 -37.78 17.30
C MET A 350 -31.44 -37.77 17.92
N ASP A 351 -32.25 -36.75 17.63
CA ASP A 351 -33.62 -36.67 18.11
C ASP A 351 -34.45 -37.87 17.63
N ARG A 352 -34.33 -38.23 16.35
CA ARG A 352 -35.02 -39.39 15.79
C ARG A 352 -34.63 -40.70 16.50
N ARG A 353 -33.33 -40.92 16.72
CA ARG A 353 -32.83 -42.09 17.46
C ARG A 353 -33.32 -42.10 18.91
N SER A 354 -33.34 -40.95 19.57
CA SER A 354 -33.88 -40.80 20.93
C SER A 354 -35.37 -41.17 20.99
N GLN A 355 -36.17 -40.69 20.04
CA GLN A 355 -37.58 -41.05 19.94
C GLN A 355 -37.81 -42.55 19.69
N GLU A 356 -37.00 -43.17 18.83
CA GLU A 356 -37.05 -44.62 18.59
C GLU A 356 -36.69 -45.43 19.84
N GLN A 357 -35.66 -45.01 20.58
CA GLN A 357 -35.30 -45.60 21.87
C GLN A 357 -36.42 -45.45 22.91
N LEU A 358 -37.05 -44.28 22.98
CA LEU A 358 -38.21 -44.04 23.86
C LEU A 358 -39.38 -44.96 23.53
N ARG A 359 -39.69 -45.19 22.25
CA ARG A 359 -40.76 -46.12 21.84
C ARG A 359 -40.46 -47.56 22.21
N LEU A 360 -39.21 -48.01 22.02
CA LEU A 360 -38.79 -49.35 22.43
C LEU A 360 -38.90 -49.52 23.95
N GLN A 361 -38.46 -48.52 24.72
CA GLN A 361 -38.58 -48.54 26.18
C GLN A 361 -40.04 -48.60 26.63
N GLN A 362 -40.93 -47.80 26.03
CA GLN A 362 -42.37 -47.85 26.30
C GLN A 362 -43.00 -49.21 25.97
N THR A 363 -42.49 -49.88 24.93
CA THR A 363 -42.96 -51.22 24.56
C THR A 363 -42.56 -52.27 25.59
N VAL A 364 -41.33 -52.19 26.11
CA VAL A 364 -40.84 -53.05 27.20
C VAL A 364 -41.59 -52.76 28.51
N GLU A 365 -41.89 -51.49 28.80
CA GLU A 365 -42.68 -51.09 29.95
C GLU A 365 -44.10 -51.68 29.89
N GLY A 366 -44.76 -51.66 28.73
CA GLY A 366 -46.07 -52.31 28.54
C GLY A 366 -46.03 -53.81 28.81
N LEU A 367 -44.94 -54.50 28.44
CA LEU A 367 -44.73 -55.92 28.76
C LEU A 367 -44.47 -56.13 30.26
N SER A 368 -43.81 -55.19 30.93
CA SER A 368 -43.54 -55.26 32.37
C SER A 368 -44.83 -55.21 33.21
N VAL A 369 -45.86 -54.48 32.77
CA VAL A 369 -47.19 -54.47 33.41
C VAL A 369 -47.78 -55.88 33.43
N ALA A 370 -47.68 -56.62 32.32
CA ALA A 370 -48.17 -57.99 32.24
C ALA A 370 -47.38 -58.93 33.17
N ALA A 371 -46.05 -58.83 33.15
CA ALA A 371 -45.17 -59.66 33.98
C ALA A 371 -45.39 -59.40 35.49
N ILE A 372 -45.39 -58.13 35.92
CA ILE A 372 -45.61 -57.73 37.32
C ILE A 372 -47.01 -58.14 37.77
N SER A 373 -48.04 -57.90 36.96
CA SER A 373 -49.41 -58.29 37.31
C SER A 373 -49.54 -59.80 37.51
N TYR A 374 -48.88 -60.61 36.67
CA TYR A 374 -48.85 -62.07 36.81
C TYR A 374 -48.19 -62.50 38.13
N TYR A 375 -47.00 -61.97 38.45
CA TYR A 375 -46.31 -62.29 39.70
C TYR A 375 -47.07 -61.80 40.94
N SER A 376 -47.63 -60.59 40.90
CA SER A 376 -48.45 -60.05 42.01
C SER A 376 -49.71 -60.88 42.24
N LEU A 377 -50.38 -61.32 41.17
CA LEU A 377 -51.55 -62.19 41.28
C LEU A 377 -51.18 -63.56 41.88
N GLY A 378 -50.03 -64.11 41.50
CA GLY A 378 -49.48 -65.33 42.11
C GLY A 378 -49.20 -65.17 43.60
N LEU A 379 -48.65 -64.03 44.03
CA LEU A 379 -48.38 -63.74 45.43
C LEU A 379 -49.68 -63.61 46.26
N ILE A 380 -50.69 -62.94 45.70
CA ILE A 380 -52.03 -62.85 46.31
C ILE A 380 -52.68 -64.22 46.39
N HIS A 381 -52.55 -65.05 45.36
CA HIS A 381 -53.07 -66.41 45.37
C HIS A 381 -52.50 -67.22 46.53
N PHE A 382 -51.17 -67.24 46.71
CA PHE A 382 -50.53 -67.92 47.83
C PHE A 382 -50.98 -67.38 49.20
N ALA A 383 -51.11 -66.07 49.33
CA ALA A 383 -51.60 -65.45 50.56
C ALA A 383 -53.06 -65.84 50.87
N MET A 384 -53.93 -65.87 49.85
CA MET A 384 -55.33 -66.23 49.98
C MET A 384 -55.54 -67.71 50.26
N GLU A 385 -54.71 -68.58 49.67
CA GLU A 385 -54.69 -70.01 49.95
C GLU A 385 -54.30 -70.27 51.41
N GLY A 386 -53.23 -69.63 51.91
CA GLY A 386 -52.82 -69.72 53.31
C GLY A 386 -53.84 -69.17 54.31
N LEU A 387 -54.58 -68.10 53.96
CA LEU A 387 -55.65 -67.55 54.80
C LEU A 387 -56.91 -68.44 54.81
N SER A 388 -57.21 -69.09 53.68
CA SER A 388 -58.38 -69.98 53.56
C SER A 388 -58.28 -71.20 54.46
N GLU A 389 -57.06 -71.63 54.80
CA GLU A 389 -56.81 -72.73 55.73
C GLU A 389 -56.86 -72.32 57.21
N THR A 390 -56.77 -71.02 57.54
CA THR A 390 -56.57 -70.57 58.93
C THR A 390 -57.72 -69.78 59.56
N ILE A 391 -58.53 -69.01 58.82
CA ILE A 391 -59.47 -68.04 59.45
C ILE A 391 -60.89 -68.02 58.85
N PHE A 392 -61.08 -68.27 57.56
CA PHE A 392 -62.41 -68.25 56.90
C PHE A 392 -62.51 -69.31 55.79
N HIS A 393 -63.54 -70.16 55.79
CA HIS A 393 -63.81 -71.14 54.73
C HIS A 393 -64.39 -70.46 53.48
N PHE A 394 -63.57 -69.76 52.68
CA PHE A 394 -63.96 -69.17 51.40
C PHE A 394 -63.22 -69.82 50.22
N ASN A 395 -63.80 -69.73 49.02
CA ASN A 395 -63.18 -70.30 47.82
C ASN A 395 -62.04 -69.39 47.33
N ALA A 396 -60.80 -69.79 47.62
CA ALA A 396 -59.59 -69.05 47.27
C ALA A 396 -59.46 -68.78 45.75
N LYS A 397 -59.94 -69.68 44.88
CA LYS A 397 -59.91 -69.49 43.42
C LYS A 397 -60.86 -68.39 42.97
N ALA A 398 -62.07 -68.34 43.54
CA ALA A 398 -63.05 -67.29 43.22
C ALA A 398 -62.57 -65.91 43.69
N ALA A 399 -61.97 -65.82 44.88
CA ALA A 399 -61.42 -64.58 45.40
C ALA A 399 -60.19 -64.09 44.61
N THR A 400 -59.30 -65.02 44.20
CA THR A 400 -58.15 -64.69 43.36
C THR A 400 -58.62 -64.18 41.98
N GLY A 401 -59.60 -64.83 41.36
CA GLY A 401 -60.18 -64.39 40.08
C GLY A 401 -60.83 -63.00 40.17
N LEU A 402 -61.51 -62.71 41.29
CA LEU A 402 -62.10 -61.38 41.53
C LEU A 402 -61.03 -60.31 41.73
N SER A 403 -59.86 -60.66 42.29
CA SER A 403 -58.76 -59.72 42.51
C SER A 403 -57.96 -59.37 41.25
N ALA A 404 -57.93 -60.25 40.24
CA ALA A 404 -57.17 -60.06 39.01
C ALA A 404 -57.37 -58.71 38.30
N PRO A 405 -58.61 -58.23 38.03
CA PRO A 405 -58.82 -56.92 37.41
C PRO A 405 -58.33 -55.76 38.29
N PHE A 406 -58.43 -55.87 39.62
CA PHE A 406 -57.94 -54.85 40.55
C PHE A 406 -56.41 -54.80 40.59
N VAL A 407 -55.73 -55.95 40.52
CA VAL A 407 -54.26 -56.03 40.47
C VAL A 407 -53.73 -55.43 39.17
N VAL A 408 -54.31 -55.81 38.02
CA VAL A 408 -53.88 -55.27 36.71
C VAL A 408 -54.11 -53.76 36.64
N LEU A 409 -55.29 -53.28 37.05
CA LEU A 409 -55.59 -51.85 37.09
C LEU A 409 -54.71 -51.11 38.10
N GLY A 410 -54.43 -51.70 39.26
CA GLY A 410 -53.57 -51.14 40.29
C GLY A 410 -52.12 -51.00 39.83
N VAL A 411 -51.53 -52.06 39.26
CA VAL A 411 -50.17 -52.04 38.71
C VAL A 411 -50.06 -51.05 37.56
N TRP A 412 -51.05 -51.03 36.66
CA TRP A 412 -51.09 -50.04 35.58
C TRP A 412 -51.20 -48.60 36.10
N PHE A 413 -52.04 -48.35 37.11
CA PHE A 413 -52.21 -47.03 37.69
C PHE A 413 -50.95 -46.55 38.44
N ILE A 414 -50.29 -47.42 39.21
CA ILE A 414 -49.04 -47.13 39.92
C ILE A 414 -47.93 -46.80 38.92
N LEU A 415 -47.72 -47.63 37.89
CA LEU A 415 -46.71 -47.38 36.87
C LEU A 415 -47.01 -46.12 36.05
N ARG A 416 -48.29 -45.85 35.76
CA ARG A 416 -48.72 -44.61 35.10
C ARG A 416 -48.49 -43.37 35.98
N GLN A 417 -48.66 -43.48 37.29
CA GLN A 417 -48.46 -42.38 38.23
C GLN A 417 -46.97 -42.10 38.45
N LEU A 418 -46.14 -43.12 38.66
CA LEU A 418 -44.68 -43.00 38.71
C LEU A 418 -44.11 -42.37 37.44
N ARG A 419 -44.70 -42.69 36.27
CA ARG A 419 -44.35 -42.05 35.01
C ARG A 419 -44.64 -40.54 35.01
N LYS A 420 -45.80 -40.11 35.51
CA LYS A 420 -46.13 -38.68 35.60
C LYS A 420 -45.14 -37.92 36.48
N ASP A 421 -44.67 -38.54 37.56
CA ASP A 421 -43.73 -37.90 38.48
C ASP A 421 -42.31 -37.82 37.88
N ILE A 422 -41.87 -38.83 37.11
CA ILE A 422 -40.54 -38.85 36.47
C ILE A 422 -40.49 -37.98 35.20
N SER A 423 -41.58 -37.91 34.43
CA SER A 423 -41.68 -37.02 33.26
C SER A 423 -42.07 -35.57 33.61
N GLY A 424 -42.24 -35.27 34.90
CA GLY A 424 -42.62 -33.94 35.41
C GLY A 424 -41.45 -33.09 35.90
N GLU A 425 -40.19 -33.52 35.78
CA GLU A 425 -39.05 -32.69 36.13
C GLU A 425 -38.53 -31.90 34.89
N LYS A 426 -39.08 -30.68 34.77
CA LYS A 426 -38.89 -29.57 33.82
C LYS A 426 -39.85 -29.47 32.63
#